data_AF-A0A9X1SGI4-F1
#
_entry.id   AF-A0A9X1SGI4-F1
#
_cell.length_a   1.000
_cell.length_b   1.000
_cell.length_c   1.000
_cell.angle_alpha   90.00
_cell.angle_beta   90.00
_cell.angle_gamma   90.00
#
_symmetry.space_group_name_H-M   'P 1'
#
loop_
_entity.id
_entity.type
_entity.pdbx_description
1 polymer ?
#
loop_
_entity_poly.entity_id
_entity_poly.type
_entity_poly.pdbx_seq_one_letter_code
_entity_poly.pdbx_strand_id
1 'polypeptide(L)'
;MTTPAETTAEAKVPAPPTPRHNRIWTGVFNDFTAWVDAKGAMPKRRTTDAEEYRLANWLNVQRANHRAGKLHEDYVKRLSTIPGAFQTRPTRTHRQWAEDIAAFYAKNGRLPGIGSSDQHERSLGHYLNDRLRPGLRAGIITAGDIEPIADIPGTVVPARKRTSSDAYFRDLQEYAAKHGRMPGWKDSRPLARWVRRVLTASENENTYRAYREGVAAVAAQVAGRS
;
A
#
# COMPACT_ATOMS: atom_id res chain seq x y z
N MET A 1 -15.65 41.60 6.20
CA MET A 1 -14.20 41.40 6.47
C MET A 1 -14.10 40.50 7.70
N THR A 2 -13.88 39.21 7.50
CA THR A 2 -13.68 38.27 8.61
C THR A 2 -12.60 37.29 8.18
N THR A 3 -11.41 37.47 8.72
CA THR A 3 -10.26 36.56 8.57
C THR A 3 -10.52 35.32 9.44
N PRO A 4 -10.32 34.09 8.95
CA PRO A 4 -10.23 32.93 9.82
C PRO A 4 -8.83 32.91 10.46
N ALA A 5 -8.81 32.79 11.79
CA ALA A 5 -7.59 32.64 12.56
C ALA A 5 -6.85 31.35 12.15
N GLU A 6 -5.65 31.50 11.60
CA GLU A 6 -4.66 30.43 11.51
C GLU A 6 -4.30 29.98 12.93
N THR A 7 -4.83 28.84 13.34
CA THR A 7 -4.31 28.09 14.48
C THR A 7 -3.02 27.42 14.04
N THR A 8 -1.91 28.15 14.08
CA THR A 8 -0.57 27.57 13.98
C THR A 8 -0.31 26.84 15.29
N ALA A 9 -0.40 25.51 15.26
CA ALA A 9 0.03 24.67 16.37
C ALA A 9 1.56 24.87 16.54
N GLU A 10 1.96 25.61 17.57
CA GLU A 10 3.37 25.74 17.97
C GLU A 10 3.96 24.33 18.15
N ALA A 11 4.92 23.98 17.29
CA ALA A 11 5.71 22.78 17.43
C ALA A 11 6.52 22.89 18.72
N LYS A 12 6.00 22.30 19.80
CA LYS A 12 6.63 22.24 21.12
C LYS A 12 8.03 21.65 20.97
N VAL A 13 9.06 22.47 21.26
CA VAL A 13 10.47 22.05 21.32
C VAL A 13 10.58 20.77 22.15
N PRO A 14 11.20 19.69 21.63
CA PRO A 14 11.29 18.43 22.36
C PRO A 14 12.06 18.65 23.66
N ALA A 15 11.51 18.15 24.78
CA ALA A 15 12.14 18.23 26.08
C ALA A 15 13.57 17.67 26.05
N PRO A 16 14.50 18.20 26.86
CA PRO A 16 15.88 17.75 26.86
C PRO A 16 15.96 16.26 27.21
N PRO A 17 16.84 15.49 26.54
CA PRO A 17 16.99 14.07 26.79
C PRO A 17 17.54 13.82 28.20
N THR A 18 17.06 12.77 28.86
CA THR A 18 17.61 12.36 30.17
C THR A 18 19.09 11.96 30.05
N PRO A 19 19.90 12.07 31.13
CA PRO A 19 21.31 11.69 31.09
C PRO A 19 21.55 10.26 30.60
N ARG A 20 20.68 9.32 31.00
CA ARG A 20 20.73 7.92 30.54
C ARG A 20 20.51 7.83 29.02
N HIS A 21 19.51 8.53 28.50
CA HIS A 21 19.23 8.55 27.07
C HIS A 21 20.39 9.15 26.28
N ASN A 22 20.95 10.27 26.77
CA ASN A 22 22.11 10.93 26.14
C ASN A 22 23.34 10.02 26.09
N ARG A 23 23.61 9.25 27.16
CA ARG A 23 24.72 8.29 27.19
C ARG A 23 24.55 7.19 26.16
N ILE A 24 23.35 6.61 26.06
CA ILE A 24 23.05 5.57 25.07
C ILE A 24 23.16 6.13 23.66
N TRP A 25 22.55 7.29 23.40
CA TRP A 25 22.59 7.93 22.08
C TRP A 25 24.02 8.22 21.65
N THR A 26 24.84 8.77 22.55
CA THR A 26 26.25 9.09 22.27
C THR A 26 27.05 7.82 21.99
N GLY A 27 26.81 6.72 22.71
CA GLY A 27 27.45 5.43 22.42
C GLY A 27 27.16 4.94 21.00
N VAL A 28 25.88 4.88 20.61
CA VAL A 28 25.50 4.42 19.25
C VAL A 28 25.95 5.39 18.16
N PHE A 29 25.99 6.70 18.43
CA PHE A 29 26.54 7.68 17.50
C PHE A 29 28.04 7.47 17.26
N ASN A 30 28.80 7.11 18.29
CA ASN A 30 30.22 6.79 18.15
C ASN A 30 30.41 5.50 17.33
N ASP A 31 29.64 4.45 17.61
CA ASP A 31 29.66 3.21 16.83
C ASP A 31 29.32 3.48 15.34
N PHE A 32 28.30 4.31 15.11
CA PHE A 32 27.89 4.74 13.78
C PHE A 32 28.98 5.52 13.04
N THR A 33 29.64 6.45 13.72
CA THR A 33 30.73 7.25 13.14
C THR A 33 31.90 6.36 12.78
N ALA A 34 32.33 5.49 13.70
CA ALA A 34 33.39 4.52 13.45
C ALA A 34 33.07 3.58 12.27
N TRP A 35 31.81 3.16 12.13
CA TRP A 35 31.38 2.38 10.98
C TRP A 35 31.51 3.14 9.65
N VAL A 36 31.03 4.38 9.61
CA VAL A 36 31.10 5.23 8.41
C VAL A 36 32.54 5.52 8.03
N ASP A 37 33.40 5.80 8.99
CA ASP A 37 34.83 6.02 8.78
C ASP A 37 35.53 4.75 8.26
N ALA A 38 35.21 3.58 8.82
CA ALA A 38 35.83 2.32 8.43
C ALA A 38 35.34 1.80 7.06
N LYS A 39 34.08 2.03 6.70
CA LYS A 39 33.48 1.50 5.45
C LYS A 39 33.39 2.53 4.33
N GLY A 40 33.55 3.82 4.63
CA GLY A 40 33.34 4.91 3.69
C GLY A 40 31.90 5.02 3.17
N ALA A 41 30.94 4.38 3.85
CA ALA A 41 29.58 4.25 3.36
C ALA A 41 28.56 4.19 4.50
N MET A 42 27.35 4.68 4.21
CA MET A 42 26.22 4.64 5.13
C MET A 42 25.74 3.19 5.33
N PRO A 43 25.45 2.77 6.57
CA PRO A 43 24.98 1.41 6.84
C PRO A 43 23.61 1.15 6.20
N LYS A 44 23.41 -0.07 5.70
CA LYS A 44 22.20 -0.50 4.98
C LYS A 44 21.35 -1.45 5.82
N ARG A 45 20.02 -1.31 5.75
CA ARG A 45 19.08 -2.22 6.44
C ARG A 45 18.93 -3.58 5.77
N ARG A 46 19.28 -3.71 4.50
CA ARG A 46 19.21 -4.98 3.73
C ARG A 46 20.61 -5.57 3.67
N THR A 47 21.05 -6.09 4.82
CA THR A 47 22.38 -6.67 5.04
C THR A 47 22.24 -7.88 5.94
N THR A 48 23.21 -8.79 5.88
CA THR A 48 23.32 -9.94 6.81
C THR A 48 24.19 -9.61 8.03
N ASP A 49 24.91 -8.48 8.01
CA ASP A 49 25.71 -8.01 9.13
C ASP A 49 24.80 -7.40 10.22
N ALA A 50 24.82 -8.00 11.41
CA ALA A 50 23.97 -7.59 12.51
C ALA A 50 24.28 -6.16 13.00
N GLU A 51 25.54 -5.75 12.95
CA GLU A 51 25.95 -4.42 13.40
C GLU A 51 25.58 -3.35 12.37
N GLU A 52 25.82 -3.62 11.09
CA GLU A 52 25.36 -2.74 10.01
C GLU A 52 23.84 -2.55 10.08
N TYR A 53 23.09 -3.64 10.29
CA TYR A 53 21.64 -3.59 10.45
C TYR A 53 21.23 -2.72 11.65
N ARG A 54 21.88 -2.90 12.81
CA ARG A 54 21.62 -2.13 14.04
C ARG A 54 21.83 -0.64 13.81
N LEU A 55 22.96 -0.25 13.22
CA LEU A 55 23.31 1.13 12.94
C LEU A 55 22.41 1.76 11.87
N ALA A 56 22.09 1.02 10.81
CA ALA A 56 21.14 1.44 9.80
C ALA A 56 19.74 1.68 10.37
N ASN A 57 19.30 0.83 11.31
CA ASN A 57 18.01 1.00 11.97
C ASN A 57 18.02 2.22 12.90
N TRP A 58 19.08 2.39 13.71
CA TRP A 58 19.26 3.55 14.57
C TRP A 58 19.22 4.88 13.78
N LEU A 59 19.99 4.98 12.69
CA LEU A 59 20.00 6.17 11.83
C LEU A 59 18.62 6.48 11.26
N ASN A 60 17.85 5.46 10.87
CA ASN A 60 16.50 5.66 10.36
C ASN A 60 15.53 6.21 11.41
N VAL A 61 15.67 5.80 12.67
CA VAL A 61 14.92 6.41 13.79
C VAL A 61 15.28 7.89 13.93
N GLN A 62 16.57 8.23 13.85
CA GLN A 62 17.00 9.65 13.93
C GLN A 62 16.41 10.47 12.78
N ARG A 63 16.46 9.96 11.54
CA ARG A 63 15.86 10.62 10.36
C ARG A 63 14.35 10.79 10.49
N ALA A 64 13.64 9.80 11.05
CA ALA A 64 12.21 9.90 11.29
C ALA A 64 11.88 10.97 12.35
N ASN A 65 12.62 10.97 13.46
CA ASN A 65 12.46 11.98 14.51
C ASN A 65 12.79 13.39 14.00
N HIS A 66 13.83 13.54 13.17
CA HIS A 66 14.19 14.82 12.56
C HIS A 66 13.07 15.35 11.66
N ARG A 67 12.53 14.53 10.75
CA ARG A 67 11.40 14.91 9.88
C ARG A 67 10.13 15.25 10.67
N ALA A 68 9.95 14.65 11.84
CA ALA A 68 8.82 14.90 12.72
C ALA A 68 9.04 16.09 13.68
N GLY A 69 10.19 16.77 13.64
CA GLY A 69 10.53 17.86 14.57
C GLY A 69 10.77 17.40 16.02
N LYS A 70 11.01 16.10 16.24
CA LYS A 70 11.16 15.47 17.57
C LYS A 70 12.60 15.19 17.96
N LEU A 71 13.55 15.38 17.04
CA LEU A 71 14.97 15.14 17.31
C LEU A 71 15.56 16.37 18.01
N HIS A 72 16.15 16.17 19.18
CA HIS A 72 16.80 17.24 19.95
C HIS A 72 17.91 17.92 19.12
N GLU A 73 18.03 19.24 19.25
CA GLU A 73 18.92 20.05 18.40
C GLU A 73 20.39 19.61 18.45
N ASP A 74 20.91 19.23 19.62
CA ASP A 74 22.29 18.75 19.73
C ASP A 74 22.54 17.46 18.94
N TYR A 75 21.55 16.58 18.85
CA TYR A 75 21.63 15.37 18.04
C TYR A 75 21.57 15.69 16.55
N VAL A 76 20.77 16.70 16.17
CA VAL A 76 20.76 17.23 14.81
C VAL A 76 22.14 17.77 14.45
N LYS A 77 22.71 18.66 15.29
CA LYS A 77 24.05 19.23 15.07
C LYS A 77 25.12 18.15 14.90
N ARG A 78 25.14 17.14 15.77
CA ARG A 78 26.09 16.01 15.69
C ARG A 78 25.90 15.16 14.45
N LEU A 79 24.67 14.82 14.07
CA LEU A 79 24.44 14.03 12.86
C LEU A 79 24.73 14.83 11.59
N SER A 80 24.53 16.14 11.60
CA SER A 80 24.82 17.02 10.46
C SER A 80 26.32 17.09 10.13
N THR A 81 27.22 16.71 11.06
CA THR A 81 28.66 16.63 10.74
C THR A 81 29.00 15.43 9.85
N ILE A 82 28.10 14.43 9.74
CA ILE A 82 28.32 13.24 8.93
C ILE A 82 27.64 13.41 7.56
N PRO A 83 28.41 13.50 6.46
CA PRO A 83 27.85 13.63 5.12
C PRO A 83 26.86 12.50 4.82
N GLY A 84 25.66 12.86 4.36
CA GLY A 84 24.62 11.89 4.03
C GLY A 84 23.79 11.38 5.22
N ALA A 85 24.09 11.75 6.46
CA ALA A 85 23.31 11.28 7.62
C ALA A 85 21.84 11.71 7.55
N PHE A 86 21.54 12.91 7.05
CA PHE A 86 20.16 13.37 6.81
C PHE A 86 19.69 13.25 5.36
N GLN A 87 20.55 12.82 4.44
CA GLN A 87 20.13 12.58 3.06
C GLN A 87 19.24 11.33 3.03
N THR A 88 17.93 11.56 2.93
CA THR A 88 17.01 10.54 2.46
C THR A 88 17.13 10.46 0.95
N ARG A 89 17.20 9.26 0.38
CA ARG A 89 16.99 9.10 -1.07
C ARG A 89 15.66 9.80 -1.39
N PRO A 90 15.63 10.75 -2.36
CA PRO A 90 14.39 11.40 -2.72
C PRO A 90 13.38 10.31 -3.08
N THR A 91 12.23 10.32 -2.40
CA THR A 91 11.13 9.46 -2.77
C THR A 91 10.64 9.90 -4.13
N ARG A 92 10.74 9.01 -5.11
CA ARG A 92 10.26 9.24 -6.46
C ARG A 92 8.80 9.67 -6.45
N THR A 93 8.48 10.79 -7.09
CA THR A 93 7.12 11.33 -7.15
C THR A 93 6.23 10.49 -8.07
N HIS A 94 4.91 10.62 -7.95
CA HIS A 94 3.98 9.93 -8.84
C HIS A 94 4.22 10.30 -10.31
N ARG A 95 4.47 11.59 -10.57
CA ARG A 95 4.85 12.10 -11.90
C ARG A 95 6.11 11.42 -12.44
N GLN A 96 7.18 11.32 -11.65
CA GLN A 96 8.41 10.66 -12.09
C GLN A 96 8.17 9.18 -12.40
N TRP A 97 7.31 8.49 -11.66
CA TRP A 97 6.94 7.11 -11.99
C TRP A 97 6.14 7.02 -13.29
N ALA A 98 5.22 7.96 -13.52
CA ALA A 98 4.45 8.05 -14.76
C ALA A 98 5.38 8.27 -15.97
N GLU A 99 6.35 9.18 -15.88
CA GLU A 99 7.32 9.45 -16.94
C GLU A 99 8.10 8.18 -17.36
N ASP A 100 8.56 7.38 -16.41
CA ASP A 100 9.26 6.12 -16.75
C ASP A 100 8.33 5.08 -17.37
N ILE A 101 7.09 4.99 -16.89
CA ILE A 101 6.10 4.09 -17.48
C ILE A 101 5.80 4.52 -18.92
N ALA A 102 5.69 5.82 -19.19
CA ALA A 102 5.50 6.38 -20.52
C ALA A 102 6.69 6.07 -21.43
N ALA A 103 7.92 6.30 -20.95
CA ALA A 103 9.14 5.98 -21.68
C ALA A 103 9.27 4.47 -21.97
N PHE A 104 8.94 3.63 -20.98
CA PHE A 104 8.91 2.18 -21.16
C PHE A 104 7.90 1.77 -22.22
N TYR A 105 6.68 2.33 -22.17
CA TYR A 105 5.63 2.04 -23.16
C TYR A 105 6.04 2.50 -24.56
N ALA A 106 6.56 3.72 -24.71
CA ALA A 106 7.05 4.24 -25.98
C ALA A 106 8.13 3.35 -26.60
N LYS A 107 9.03 2.81 -25.77
CA LYS A 107 10.10 1.91 -26.21
C LYS A 107 9.61 0.50 -26.56
N ASN A 108 8.68 -0.06 -25.79
CA ASN A 108 8.34 -1.49 -25.85
C ASN A 108 6.95 -1.78 -26.45
N GLY A 109 6.11 -0.77 -26.68
CA GLY A 109 4.73 -0.92 -27.16
C GLY A 109 3.79 -1.63 -26.17
N ARG A 110 4.21 -1.81 -24.91
CA ARG A 110 3.46 -2.51 -23.87
C ARG A 110 3.73 -1.94 -22.49
N LEU A 111 2.82 -2.20 -21.55
CA LEU A 111 3.00 -1.84 -20.15
C LEU A 111 4.02 -2.75 -19.44
N PRO A 112 4.71 -2.24 -18.40
CA PRO A 112 5.65 -3.02 -17.61
C PRO A 112 4.94 -4.11 -16.79
N GLY A 113 5.53 -5.31 -16.77
CA GLY A 113 4.98 -6.48 -16.09
C GLY A 113 5.60 -6.74 -14.72
N ILE A 114 4.79 -7.16 -13.75
CA ILE A 114 5.27 -7.57 -12.41
C ILE A 114 6.12 -8.86 -12.44
N GLY A 115 5.97 -9.66 -13.51
CA GLY A 115 6.69 -10.92 -13.68
C GLY A 115 7.98 -10.81 -14.50
N SER A 116 8.43 -9.58 -14.83
CA SER A 116 9.66 -9.40 -15.61
C SER A 116 10.90 -9.81 -14.81
N SER A 117 11.86 -10.43 -15.49
CA SER A 117 13.20 -10.70 -14.94
C SER A 117 14.02 -9.43 -14.77
N ASP A 118 13.73 -8.38 -15.56
CA ASP A 118 14.36 -7.08 -15.42
C ASP A 118 13.85 -6.37 -14.14
N GLN A 119 14.78 -5.96 -13.29
CA GLN A 119 14.45 -5.36 -12.00
C GLN A 119 13.76 -4.00 -12.15
N HIS A 120 14.13 -3.23 -13.17
CA HIS A 120 13.57 -1.91 -13.41
C HIS A 120 12.12 -2.03 -13.92
N GLU A 121 11.87 -2.83 -14.96
CA GLU A 121 10.53 -3.13 -15.47
C GLU A 121 9.64 -3.68 -14.35
N ARG A 122 10.11 -4.67 -13.59
CA ARG A 122 9.33 -5.26 -12.50
C ARG A 122 8.93 -4.22 -11.46
N SER A 123 9.82 -3.27 -11.16
CA SER A 123 9.54 -2.17 -10.24
C SER A 123 8.47 -1.22 -10.78
N LEU A 124 8.52 -0.89 -12.09
CA LEU A 124 7.46 -0.13 -12.77
C LEU A 124 6.12 -0.89 -12.74
N GLY A 125 6.15 -2.20 -12.96
CA GLY A 125 4.99 -3.08 -12.91
C GLY A 125 4.36 -3.12 -11.52
N HIS A 126 5.17 -3.24 -10.45
CA HIS A 126 4.69 -3.17 -9.07
C HIS A 126 4.09 -1.81 -8.74
N TYR A 127 4.76 -0.72 -9.12
CA TYR A 127 4.21 0.61 -8.92
C TYR A 127 2.84 0.76 -9.61
N LEU A 128 2.74 0.36 -10.88
CA LEU A 128 1.50 0.44 -11.67
C LEU A 128 0.34 -0.32 -10.98
N ASN A 129 0.59 -1.53 -10.50
CA ASN A 129 -0.46 -2.41 -9.95
C ASN A 129 -0.78 -2.13 -8.48
N ASP A 130 0.24 -1.93 -7.65
CA ASP A 130 0.12 -1.93 -6.20
C ASP A 130 -0.03 -0.51 -5.63
N ARG A 131 0.38 0.51 -6.40
CA ARG A 131 0.35 1.93 -5.96
C ARG A 131 -0.55 2.78 -6.84
N LEU A 132 -0.29 2.82 -8.15
CA LEU A 132 -0.96 3.74 -9.08
C LEU A 132 -2.46 3.46 -9.17
N ARG A 133 -2.83 2.25 -9.62
CA ARG A 133 -4.25 1.91 -9.86
C ARG A 133 -5.12 1.98 -8.60
N PRO A 134 -4.69 1.47 -7.42
CA PRO A 134 -5.44 1.66 -6.19
C PRO A 134 -5.51 3.13 -5.75
N GLY A 135 -4.40 3.88 -5.87
CA GLY A 135 -4.34 5.29 -5.50
C GLY A 135 -5.27 6.17 -6.34
N LEU A 136 -5.37 5.90 -7.65
CA LEU A 136 -6.34 6.56 -8.54
C LEU A 136 -7.78 6.27 -8.12
N ARG A 137 -8.12 5.02 -7.77
CA ARG A 137 -9.47 4.65 -7.31
C ARG A 137 -9.82 5.31 -5.98
N ALA A 138 -8.83 5.50 -5.11
CA ALA A 138 -8.99 6.14 -3.82
C ALA A 138 -8.94 7.69 -3.90
N GLY A 139 -8.67 8.28 -5.07
CA GLY A 139 -8.49 9.72 -5.24
C GLY A 139 -7.23 10.29 -4.60
N ILE A 140 -6.29 9.43 -4.16
CA ILE A 140 -5.02 9.84 -3.55
C ILE A 140 -4.04 10.32 -4.62
N ILE A 141 -4.05 9.66 -5.77
CA ILE A 141 -3.26 10.03 -6.94
C ILE A 141 -4.19 10.78 -7.89
N THR A 142 -3.77 11.95 -8.33
CA THR A 142 -4.60 12.84 -9.15
C THR A 142 -4.33 12.66 -10.64
N ALA A 143 -5.20 13.20 -11.48
CA ALA A 143 -4.98 13.22 -12.92
C ALA A 143 -3.67 13.94 -13.31
N GLY A 144 -3.29 15.00 -12.56
CA GLY A 144 -2.04 15.71 -12.80
C GLY A 144 -0.78 14.89 -12.51
N ASP A 145 -0.86 13.94 -11.57
CA ASP A 145 0.24 13.03 -11.24
C ASP A 145 0.50 11.99 -12.33
N ILE A 146 -0.49 11.72 -13.18
CA ILE A 146 -0.47 10.67 -14.21
C ILE A 146 -0.56 11.21 -15.63
N GLU A 147 -0.45 12.52 -15.82
CA GLU A 147 -0.54 13.17 -17.14
C GLU A 147 0.33 12.47 -18.20
N PRO A 148 1.60 12.08 -17.94
CA PRO A 148 2.44 11.39 -18.93
C PRO A 148 1.91 10.02 -19.40
N ILE A 149 1.00 9.41 -18.65
CA ILE A 149 0.47 8.06 -18.92
C ILE A 149 -1.05 8.03 -19.05
N ALA A 150 -1.70 9.20 -19.07
CA ALA A 150 -3.15 9.32 -19.05
C ALA A 150 -3.80 8.67 -20.28
N ASP A 151 -3.16 8.81 -21.45
CA ASP A 151 -3.66 8.29 -22.72
C ASP A 151 -3.17 6.87 -23.06
N ILE A 152 -2.31 6.29 -22.22
CA ILE A 152 -1.75 4.96 -22.48
C ILE A 152 -2.79 3.88 -22.15
N PRO A 153 -3.20 3.03 -23.11
CA PRO A 153 -4.21 2.01 -22.88
C PRO A 153 -3.84 1.06 -21.74
N GLY A 154 -4.76 0.89 -20.80
CA GLY A 154 -4.62 -0.04 -19.67
C GLY A 154 -3.86 0.53 -18.47
N THR A 155 -3.35 1.77 -18.48
CA THR A 155 -2.77 2.38 -17.27
C THR A 155 -3.87 2.68 -16.24
N VAL A 156 -4.90 3.39 -16.69
CA VAL A 156 -6.13 3.68 -15.95
C VAL A 156 -7.15 2.59 -16.23
N VAL A 157 -7.25 1.61 -15.35
CA VAL A 157 -8.26 0.54 -15.47
C VAL A 157 -9.46 0.94 -14.61
N PRO A 158 -10.66 1.14 -15.20
CA PRO A 158 -11.85 1.44 -14.43
C PRO A 158 -12.05 0.38 -13.35
N ALA A 159 -12.52 0.79 -12.17
CA ALA A 159 -12.78 -0.14 -11.09
C ALA A 159 -13.73 -1.24 -11.62
N ARG A 160 -13.33 -2.50 -11.49
CA ARG A 160 -14.24 -3.61 -11.78
C ARG A 160 -15.45 -3.46 -10.85
N LYS A 161 -16.65 -3.23 -11.41
CA LYS A 161 -17.89 -3.30 -10.64
C LYS A 161 -17.94 -4.68 -10.00
N ARG A 162 -17.76 -4.75 -8.68
CA ARG A 162 -18.00 -5.97 -7.91
C ARG A 162 -19.49 -5.99 -7.59
N THR A 163 -20.20 -6.98 -8.10
CA THR A 163 -21.56 -7.28 -7.67
C THR A 163 -21.53 -7.61 -6.16
N SER A 164 -22.39 -6.94 -5.37
CA SER A 164 -22.49 -7.18 -3.94
C SER A 164 -23.14 -8.53 -3.64
N SER A 165 -22.93 -9.05 -2.42
CA SER A 165 -23.63 -10.27 -1.98
C SER A 165 -25.14 -10.07 -1.93
N ASP A 166 -25.64 -8.87 -1.60
CA ASP A 166 -27.08 -8.56 -1.65
C ASP A 166 -27.66 -8.66 -3.06
N ALA A 167 -26.92 -8.18 -4.06
CA ALA A 167 -27.34 -8.28 -5.45
C ALA A 167 -27.39 -9.74 -5.90
N TYR A 168 -26.37 -10.55 -5.57
CA TYR A 168 -26.41 -11.97 -5.86
C TYR A 168 -27.52 -12.71 -5.11
N PHE A 169 -27.85 -12.31 -3.88
CA PHE A 169 -28.93 -12.93 -3.13
C PHE A 169 -30.29 -12.62 -3.76
N ARG A 170 -30.52 -11.38 -4.20
CA ARG A 170 -31.71 -11.00 -4.96
C ARG A 170 -31.82 -11.80 -6.27
N ASP A 171 -30.73 -11.86 -7.04
CA ASP A 171 -30.66 -12.62 -8.29
C ASP A 171 -30.97 -14.12 -8.06
N LEU A 172 -30.52 -14.68 -6.92
CA LEU A 172 -30.83 -16.06 -6.54
C LEU A 172 -32.33 -16.26 -6.29
N GLN A 173 -32.97 -15.36 -5.54
CA GLN A 173 -34.40 -15.45 -5.24
C GLN A 173 -35.25 -15.34 -6.50
N GLU A 174 -34.94 -14.38 -7.38
CA GLU A 174 -35.62 -14.19 -8.66
C GLU A 174 -35.44 -15.42 -9.58
N TYR A 175 -34.22 -15.95 -9.66
CA TYR A 175 -33.94 -17.14 -10.45
C TYR A 175 -34.73 -18.36 -9.94
N ALA A 176 -34.71 -18.60 -8.64
CA ALA A 176 -35.42 -19.71 -8.01
C ALA A 176 -36.94 -19.60 -8.21
N ALA A 177 -37.50 -18.38 -8.09
CA ALA A 177 -38.92 -18.12 -8.34
C ALA A 177 -39.31 -18.40 -9.80
N LYS A 178 -38.46 -18.01 -10.76
CA LYS A 178 -38.72 -18.15 -12.19
C LYS A 178 -38.53 -19.58 -12.70
N HIS A 179 -37.51 -20.28 -12.23
CA HIS A 179 -37.08 -21.56 -12.79
C HIS A 179 -37.37 -22.76 -11.91
N GLY A 180 -37.81 -22.56 -10.66
CA GLY A 180 -38.12 -23.65 -9.74
C GLY A 180 -36.93 -24.52 -9.37
N ARG A 181 -35.70 -24.06 -9.60
CA ARG A 181 -34.45 -24.78 -9.29
C ARG A 181 -33.31 -23.82 -8.98
N MET A 182 -32.23 -24.34 -8.40
CA MET A 182 -31.00 -23.57 -8.18
C MET A 182 -30.26 -23.26 -9.50
N PRO A 183 -29.54 -22.13 -9.59
CA PRO A 183 -28.74 -21.77 -10.75
C PRO A 183 -27.51 -22.67 -10.88
N GLY A 184 -27.31 -23.22 -12.07
CA GLY A 184 -26.12 -23.98 -12.45
C GLY A 184 -25.06 -23.11 -13.12
N TRP A 185 -23.89 -23.70 -13.35
CA TRP A 185 -22.76 -23.02 -14.01
C TRP A 185 -23.07 -22.53 -15.43
N LYS A 186 -23.97 -23.22 -16.15
CA LYS A 186 -24.41 -22.84 -17.50
C LYS A 186 -25.45 -21.72 -17.51
N ASP A 187 -26.16 -21.52 -16.39
CA ASP A 187 -27.18 -20.48 -16.26
C ASP A 187 -26.53 -19.12 -15.92
N SER A 188 -25.62 -19.12 -14.93
CA SER A 188 -24.80 -17.95 -14.57
C SER A 188 -23.58 -18.38 -13.76
N ARG A 189 -22.38 -18.33 -14.38
CA ARG A 189 -21.12 -18.66 -13.68
C ARG A 189 -20.87 -17.77 -12.44
N PRO A 190 -21.12 -16.45 -12.45
CA PRO A 190 -20.95 -15.62 -11.26
C PRO A 190 -21.89 -15.97 -10.12
N LEU A 191 -23.19 -16.16 -10.41
CA LEU A 191 -24.20 -16.48 -9.40
C LEU A 191 -23.99 -17.88 -8.81
N ALA A 192 -23.77 -18.90 -9.65
CA ALA A 192 -23.47 -20.26 -9.20
C ALA A 192 -22.19 -20.31 -8.35
N ARG A 193 -21.16 -19.53 -8.71
CA ARG A 193 -19.92 -19.42 -7.93
C ARG A 193 -20.14 -18.76 -6.58
N TRP A 194 -20.96 -17.71 -6.53
CA TRP A 194 -21.31 -17.03 -5.28
C TRP A 194 -22.10 -17.96 -4.35
N VAL A 195 -23.14 -18.63 -4.84
CA VAL A 195 -23.92 -19.63 -4.09
C VAL A 195 -23.01 -20.70 -3.51
N ARG A 196 -22.11 -21.27 -4.32
CA ARG A 196 -21.16 -22.28 -3.85
C ARG A 196 -20.30 -21.74 -2.71
N ARG A 197 -19.76 -20.52 -2.83
CA ARG A 197 -18.95 -19.91 -1.77
C ARG A 197 -19.72 -19.71 -0.48
N VAL A 198 -20.96 -19.25 -0.54
CA VAL A 198 -21.81 -19.07 0.65
C VAL A 198 -22.05 -20.41 1.37
N LEU A 199 -22.29 -21.48 0.62
CA LEU A 199 -22.55 -22.81 1.19
C LEU A 199 -21.29 -23.48 1.75
N THR A 200 -20.12 -23.29 1.12
CA THR A 200 -18.86 -23.92 1.50
C THR A 200 -17.98 -23.07 2.43
N ALA A 201 -18.35 -21.83 2.72
CA ALA A 201 -17.62 -20.97 3.64
C ALA A 201 -17.58 -21.59 5.05
N SER A 202 -16.44 -21.48 5.73
CA SER A 202 -16.31 -21.91 7.12
C SER A 202 -17.08 -20.95 8.04
N GLU A 203 -17.51 -21.42 9.21
CA GLU A 203 -18.30 -20.60 10.15
C GLU A 203 -17.60 -19.32 10.62
N ASN A 204 -16.27 -19.29 10.54
CA ASN A 204 -15.43 -18.15 10.92
C ASN A 204 -15.32 -17.08 9.81
N GLU A 205 -15.83 -17.33 8.61
CA GLU A 205 -15.80 -16.37 7.51
C GLU A 205 -17.00 -15.40 7.60
N ASN A 206 -16.81 -14.31 8.34
CA ASN A 206 -17.84 -13.31 8.68
C ASN A 206 -18.62 -12.77 7.44
N THR A 207 -17.98 -12.75 6.27
CA THR A 207 -18.50 -12.17 5.02
C THR A 207 -19.77 -12.86 4.49
N TYR A 208 -19.98 -14.15 4.77
CA TYR A 208 -21.09 -14.92 4.19
C TYR A 208 -22.09 -15.44 5.22
N ARG A 209 -21.81 -15.24 6.51
CA ARG A 209 -22.64 -15.72 7.62
C ARG A 209 -24.09 -15.28 7.50
N ALA A 210 -24.32 -14.02 7.13
CA ALA A 210 -25.66 -13.44 6.97
C ALA A 210 -26.49 -14.05 5.82
N TYR A 211 -25.85 -14.68 4.83
CA TYR A 211 -26.54 -15.20 3.64
C TYR A 211 -26.70 -16.71 3.65
N ARG A 212 -26.03 -17.43 4.57
CA ARG A 212 -25.99 -18.89 4.58
C ARG A 212 -27.39 -19.50 4.77
N GLU A 213 -28.11 -19.00 5.76
CA GLU A 213 -29.48 -19.43 6.06
C GLU A 213 -30.43 -19.08 4.91
N GLY A 214 -30.32 -17.87 4.35
CA GLY A 214 -31.14 -17.44 3.22
C GLY A 214 -30.92 -18.29 1.96
N VAL A 215 -29.66 -18.60 1.61
CA VAL A 215 -29.35 -19.47 0.47
C VAL A 215 -29.82 -20.91 0.70
N ALA A 216 -29.68 -21.42 1.93
CA ALA A 216 -30.18 -22.76 2.28
C ALA A 216 -31.71 -22.85 2.22
N ALA A 217 -32.42 -21.81 2.68
CA ALA A 217 -33.88 -21.73 2.61
C ALA A 217 -34.39 -21.74 1.16
N VAL A 218 -33.75 -20.97 0.27
CA VAL A 218 -34.09 -20.98 -1.17
C VAL A 218 -33.85 -22.37 -1.77
N ALA A 219 -32.76 -23.05 -1.42
CA ALA A 219 -32.48 -24.40 -1.88
C ALA A 219 -33.52 -25.42 -1.40
N ALA A 220 -33.97 -25.34 -0.15
CA ALA A 220 -35.02 -26.20 0.40
C ALA A 220 -36.38 -25.95 -0.28
N GLN A 221 -36.72 -24.68 -0.53
CA GLN A 221 -37.98 -24.28 -1.19
C GLN A 221 -38.12 -24.87 -2.59
N VAL A 222 -37.04 -24.90 -3.38
CA VAL A 222 -37.07 -25.47 -4.74
C VAL A 222 -37.01 -26.99 -4.75
N ALA A 223 -36.38 -27.62 -3.74
CA ALA A 223 -36.33 -29.07 -3.62
C ALA A 223 -37.70 -29.68 -3.26
N GLY A 224 -38.51 -28.99 -2.45
CA GLY A 224 -39.86 -29.45 -2.08
C GLY A 224 -40.95 -29.22 -3.14
N ARG A 225 -40.61 -28.60 -4.27
CA ARG A 225 -41.53 -28.34 -5.40
C ARG A 225 -41.30 -29.26 -6.60
N SER A 226 -40.31 -30.14 -6.51
CA SER A 226 -39.85 -30.98 -7.61
C SER A 226 -40.37 -32.41 -7.55
#